data_AF-K7L6N8-F1
#
_entry.id   AF-K7L6N8-F1
#
_cell.length_a   1.000
_cell.length_b   1.000
_cell.length_c   1.000
_cell.angle_alpha   90.00
_cell.angle_beta   90.00
_cell.angle_gamma   90.00
#
_symmetry.space_group_name_H-M   'P 1'
#
loop_
_entity.id
_entity.type
_entity.pdbx_description
1 polymer ?
#
loop_
_entity_poly.entity_id
_entity_poly.type
_entity_poly.pdbx_seq_one_letter_code
_entity_poly.pdbx_strand_id
1 'polypeptide(L)'
;MALSSRLFSKSKLIYGCQILLQKEHAIPVRHFAKESAPPALKGDQMLKNIFVEVKNKFETAIGILKKEKITIDPEDPAAVSHYAKVMKTVREKASLLSESQDILSTIEIETQDIPDARTYLLTLKEIRVKCVMMMIYSLLFTLFIL
;
A
#
# COMPACT_ATOMS: atom_id res chain seq x y z
N MET A 1 -11.71 -34.00 -47.45
CA MET A 1 -12.90 -34.87 -47.62
C MET A 1 -14.10 -34.01 -47.95
N ALA A 2 -14.98 -34.54 -48.81
CA ALA A 2 -16.07 -33.85 -49.50
C ALA A 2 -17.23 -33.41 -48.58
N LEU A 3 -17.85 -32.27 -48.92
CA LEU A 3 -19.12 -31.80 -48.36
C LEU A 3 -20.29 -32.23 -49.28
N SER A 4 -21.29 -32.91 -48.71
CA SER A 4 -22.58 -33.26 -49.35
C SER A 4 -23.61 -33.53 -48.26
N SER A 5 -24.91 -33.23 -48.34
CA SER A 5 -25.74 -32.31 -49.13
C SER A 5 -27.20 -32.48 -48.61
N ARG A 6 -27.95 -31.37 -48.44
CA ARG A 6 -29.43 -31.23 -48.55
C ARG A 6 -30.29 -31.95 -47.48
N LEU A 7 -31.35 -31.36 -46.93
CA LEU A 7 -32.64 -31.13 -47.59
C LEU A 7 -33.52 -30.07 -46.87
N PHE A 8 -34.34 -29.42 -47.70
CA PHE A 8 -35.36 -28.41 -47.41
C PHE A 8 -36.43 -28.84 -46.38
N SER A 9 -36.85 -27.90 -45.52
CA SER A 9 -38.20 -27.87 -44.96
C SER A 9 -38.90 -26.60 -45.45
N LYS A 10 -39.95 -26.77 -46.26
CA LYS A 10 -40.86 -25.71 -46.69
C LYS A 10 -42.08 -25.73 -45.76
N SER A 11 -42.33 -24.65 -45.01
CA SER A 11 -43.69 -24.28 -44.64
C SER A 11 -43.83 -22.76 -44.50
N LYS A 12 -44.69 -22.23 -45.38
CA LYS A 12 -45.32 -20.91 -45.38
C LYS A 12 -45.51 -20.31 -43.98
N LEU A 13 -44.86 -19.19 -43.72
CA LEU A 13 -45.41 -18.07 -42.92
C LEU A 13 -44.91 -16.76 -43.54
N ILE A 14 -45.46 -16.43 -44.72
CA ILE A 14 -45.45 -15.07 -45.24
C ILE A 14 -46.74 -14.43 -44.72
N TYR A 15 -46.65 -13.64 -43.66
CA TYR A 15 -47.55 -12.52 -43.43
C TYR A 15 -46.91 -11.58 -42.42
N GLY A 16 -46.48 -10.38 -42.87
CA GLY A 16 -46.09 -9.31 -41.96
C GLY A 16 -44.92 -8.43 -42.39
N CYS A 17 -44.23 -8.72 -43.49
CA CYS A 17 -43.20 -7.81 -44.00
C CYS A 17 -43.81 -6.82 -44.98
N GLN A 18 -44.49 -5.79 -44.47
CA GLN A 18 -44.42 -4.46 -45.06
C GLN A 18 -44.99 -3.42 -44.09
N ILE A 19 -44.12 -2.46 -43.77
CA ILE A 19 -44.46 -1.07 -43.43
C ILE A 19 -45.02 -0.90 -42.02
N LEU A 20 -44.14 -0.61 -41.07
CA LEU A 20 -44.38 0.40 -40.04
C LEU A 20 -43.04 0.93 -39.50
N LEU A 21 -42.76 2.17 -39.91
CA LEU A 21 -42.04 3.20 -39.15
C LEU A 21 -40.55 3.01 -38.81
N GLN A 22 -39.76 3.77 -39.57
CA GLN A 22 -38.68 4.62 -39.06
C GLN A 22 -38.72 4.92 -37.56
N LYS A 23 -37.58 4.63 -36.91
CA LYS A 23 -37.00 5.12 -35.63
C LYS A 23 -36.47 3.87 -34.92
N GLU A 24 -35.20 3.53 -35.03
CA GLU A 24 -34.16 4.15 -34.23
C GLU A 24 -32.81 3.59 -34.71
N HIS A 25 -32.04 4.37 -35.46
CA HIS A 25 -30.57 4.23 -35.41
C HIS A 25 -30.10 4.80 -34.06
N ALA A 26 -30.46 4.12 -32.98
CA ALA A 26 -29.88 4.39 -31.67
C ALA A 26 -28.58 3.60 -31.60
N ILE A 27 -27.47 4.30 -31.89
CA ILE A 27 -26.13 3.85 -31.52
C ILE A 27 -26.21 3.42 -30.05
N PRO A 28 -25.83 2.19 -29.67
CA PRO A 28 -25.82 1.79 -28.28
C PRO A 28 -24.77 2.66 -27.58
N VAL A 29 -25.24 3.71 -26.92
CA VAL A 29 -24.46 4.50 -25.97
C VAL A 29 -23.93 3.50 -24.96
N ARG A 30 -22.61 3.47 -24.78
CA ARG A 30 -21.97 2.66 -23.75
C ARG A 30 -22.63 2.98 -22.42
N HIS A 31 -23.47 2.07 -21.93
CA HIS A 31 -23.95 2.14 -20.56
C HIS A 31 -22.73 1.84 -19.68
N PHE A 32 -22.15 2.87 -19.08
CA PHE A 32 -21.26 2.67 -17.94
C PHE A 32 -22.06 1.92 -16.88
N ALA A 33 -21.49 0.85 -16.34
CA ALA A 33 -22.08 0.14 -15.23
C ALA A 33 -22.47 1.17 -14.15
N LYS A 34 -23.76 1.19 -13.80
CA LYS A 34 -24.31 1.96 -12.68
C LYS A 34 -23.36 1.76 -11.50
N GLU A 35 -22.86 2.85 -10.91
CA GLU A 35 -21.88 2.87 -9.82
C GLU A 35 -22.17 1.76 -8.80
N SER A 36 -21.55 0.59 -9.00
CA SER A 36 -21.35 -0.35 -7.92
C SER A 36 -20.12 0.16 -7.22
N ALA A 37 -20.29 1.07 -6.26
CA ALA A 37 -19.28 1.23 -5.24
C ALA A 37 -18.96 -0.19 -4.76
N PRO A 38 -17.72 -0.68 -4.94
CA PRO A 38 -17.35 -1.99 -4.43
C PRO A 38 -17.80 -2.04 -2.97
N PRO A 39 -18.53 -3.07 -2.53
CA PRO A 39 -18.96 -3.15 -1.14
C PRO A 39 -17.72 -2.95 -0.28
N ALA A 40 -17.74 -1.92 0.58
CA ALA A 40 -16.56 -1.47 1.33
C ALA A 40 -15.90 -2.70 1.96
N LEU A 41 -14.80 -3.16 1.35
CA LEU A 41 -14.16 -4.37 1.78
C LEU A 41 -13.62 -4.09 3.18
N LYS A 42 -13.81 -5.02 4.11
CA LYS A 42 -13.29 -4.87 5.48
C LYS A 42 -11.79 -4.51 5.50
N GLY A 43 -11.06 -4.95 4.46
CA GLY A 43 -9.68 -4.56 4.19
C GLY A 43 -9.48 -3.07 3.86
N ASP A 44 -10.38 -2.43 3.11
CA ASP A 44 -10.28 -1.00 2.76
C ASP A 44 -10.41 -0.12 4.00
N GLN A 45 -11.28 -0.48 4.93
CA GLN A 45 -11.43 0.25 6.20
C GLN A 45 -10.19 0.10 7.07
N MET A 46 -9.59 -1.10 7.12
CA MET A 46 -8.35 -1.37 7.84
C MET A 46 -7.18 -0.55 7.27
N LEU A 47 -7.01 -0.53 5.94
CA LEU A 47 -5.96 0.26 5.29
C LEU A 47 -6.14 1.76 5.52
N LYS A 48 -7.38 2.26 5.48
CA LYS A 48 -7.68 3.67 5.79
C LYS A 48 -7.31 4.02 7.23
N ASN A 49 -7.61 3.15 8.19
CA ASN A 49 -7.27 3.37 9.59
C ASN A 49 -5.74 3.43 9.78
N ILE A 50 -5.01 2.47 9.21
CA ILE A 50 -3.53 2.46 9.24
C ILE A 50 -2.97 3.74 8.62
N PHE A 51 -3.50 4.16 7.47
CA PHE A 51 -3.06 5.38 6.81
C PHE A 51 -3.29 6.63 7.67
N VAL A 52 -4.45 6.73 8.32
CA VAL A 52 -4.76 7.86 9.23
C VAL A 52 -3.82 7.87 10.43
N GLU A 53 -3.53 6.73 11.03
CA GLU A 53 -2.57 6.62 12.13
C GLU A 53 -1.17 7.07 11.71
N VAL A 54 -0.68 6.58 10.58
CA VAL A 54 0.63 6.95 10.04
C VAL A 54 0.68 8.44 9.73
N LYS A 55 -0.34 8.98 9.07
CA LYS A 55 -0.46 10.41 8.76
C LYS A 55 -0.40 11.26 10.03
N ASN A 56 -1.13 10.89 11.08
CA ASN A 56 -1.16 11.63 12.34
C ASN A 56 0.23 11.66 13.03
N LYS A 57 0.98 10.55 12.99
CA LYS A 57 2.35 10.49 13.51
C LYS A 57 3.27 11.46 12.75
N PHE A 58 3.18 11.48 11.42
CA PHE A 58 3.96 12.41 10.59
C PHE A 58 3.57 13.87 10.79
N GLU A 59 2.28 14.19 10.87
CA GLU A 59 1.81 15.56 11.11
C GLU A 59 2.27 16.09 12.47
N THR A 60 2.27 15.22 13.50
CA THR A 60 2.79 15.55 14.83
C THR A 60 4.28 15.84 14.79
N ALA A 61 5.06 14.99 14.11
CA ALA A 61 6.50 15.18 13.95
C ALA A 61 6.83 16.48 13.20
N ILE A 62 6.17 16.73 12.07
CA ILE A 62 6.33 17.97 11.27
C ILE A 62 5.92 19.19 12.10
N GLY A 63 4.86 19.09 12.90
CA GLY A 63 4.41 20.16 13.78
C GLY A 63 5.46 20.57 14.82
N ILE A 64 6.25 19.62 15.34
CA ILE A 64 7.34 19.90 16.27
C ILE A 64 8.53 20.51 15.53
N LEU A 65 8.93 19.90 14.41
CA LEU A 65 10.07 20.37 13.61
C LEU A 65 9.89 21.79 13.08
N LYS A 66 8.65 22.19 12.73
CA LYS A 66 8.33 23.57 12.33
C LYS A 66 8.44 24.58 13.47
N LYS A 67 8.16 24.18 14.70
CA LYS A 67 8.21 25.07 15.88
C LYS A 67 9.64 25.33 16.34
N GLU A 68 10.51 24.33 16.27
CA GLU A 68 11.83 24.37 16.88
C GLU A 68 12.97 24.81 15.93
N LYS A 69 12.64 25.33 14.72
CA LYS A 69 13.55 25.80 13.65
C LYS A 69 15.01 25.40 13.87
N ILE A 70 15.33 24.16 13.50
CA ILE A 70 16.67 23.59 13.68
C ILE A 70 17.65 24.34 12.79
N THR A 71 18.71 24.90 13.38
CA THR A 71 19.89 25.37 12.64
C THR A 71 20.85 24.19 12.56
N ILE A 72 21.20 23.77 11.34
CA ILE A 72 22.11 22.64 11.10
C ILE A 72 23.48 23.24 10.80
N ASP A 73 24.35 23.25 11.81
CA ASP A 73 25.77 23.55 11.68
C ASP A 73 26.56 22.35 12.22
N PRO A 74 27.25 21.58 11.35
CA PRO A 74 27.99 20.39 11.78
C PRO A 74 29.24 20.70 12.60
N GLU A 75 29.74 21.94 12.55
CA GLU A 75 30.96 22.36 13.25
C GLU A 75 30.67 22.93 14.66
N ASP A 76 29.40 23.27 14.96
CA ASP A 76 28.98 23.74 16.27
C ASP A 76 28.41 22.59 17.13
N PRO A 77 29.11 22.16 18.20
CA PRO A 77 28.63 21.11 19.10
C PRO A 77 27.32 21.47 19.81
N ALA A 78 27.01 22.76 19.99
CA ALA A 78 25.76 23.20 20.59
C ALA A 78 24.57 22.93 19.64
N ALA A 79 24.72 23.23 18.34
CA ALA A 79 23.72 22.94 17.31
C ALA A 79 23.45 21.43 17.17
N VAL A 80 24.49 20.59 17.19
CA VAL A 80 24.36 19.12 17.16
C VAL A 80 23.61 18.59 18.39
N SER A 81 23.93 19.12 19.58
CA SER A 81 23.26 18.72 20.82
C SER A 81 21.78 19.12 20.83
N HIS A 82 21.46 20.29 20.27
CA HIS A 82 20.09 20.78 20.14
C HIS A 82 19.30 19.89 19.17
N TYR A 83 19.86 19.60 17.99
CA TYR A 83 19.28 18.66 17.02
C TYR A 83 18.97 17.30 17.65
N ALA A 84 19.92 16.71 18.39
CA ALA A 84 19.72 15.43 19.05
C ALA A 84 18.57 15.45 20.07
N LYS A 85 18.42 16.57 20.81
CA LYS A 85 17.30 16.75 21.75
C LYS A 85 15.96 16.85 21.01
N VAL A 86 15.88 17.64 19.96
CA VAL A 86 14.67 17.76 19.12
C VAL A 86 14.29 16.41 18.52
N MET A 87 15.25 15.66 18.00
CA MET A 87 14.95 14.34 17.43
C MET A 87 14.48 13.32 18.48
N LYS A 88 14.97 13.41 19.73
CA LYS A 88 14.43 12.61 20.84
C LYS A 88 12.98 13.01 21.18
N THR A 89 12.68 14.30 21.29
CA THR A 89 11.32 14.76 21.61
C THR A 89 10.32 14.44 20.50
N VAL A 90 10.73 14.55 19.23
CA VAL A 90 9.94 14.13 18.08
C VAL A 90 9.63 12.63 18.15
N ARG A 91 10.63 11.80 18.44
CA ARG A 91 10.47 10.34 18.56
C ARG A 91 9.47 9.97 19.65
N GLU A 92 9.61 10.56 20.84
CA GLU A 92 8.72 10.31 21.98
C GLU A 92 7.28 10.77 21.70
N LYS A 93 7.10 11.97 21.14
CA LYS A 93 5.77 12.56 20.89
C LYS A 93 5.03 11.94 19.71
N ALA A 94 5.74 11.49 18.68
CA ALA A 94 5.14 10.84 17.52
C ALA A 94 5.01 9.31 17.71
N SER A 95 5.35 8.77 18.89
CA SER A 95 5.38 7.34 19.18
C SER A 95 6.07 6.54 18.07
N LEU A 96 7.19 7.07 17.57
CA LEU A 96 8.01 6.42 16.56
C LEU A 96 8.90 5.40 17.27
N LEU A 97 8.84 4.16 16.81
CA LEU A 97 9.65 3.10 17.36
C LEU A 97 11.14 3.37 17.07
N SER A 98 11.98 3.00 18.01
CA SER A 98 13.42 2.87 17.76
C SER A 98 13.66 1.68 16.84
N GLU A 99 14.71 1.72 16.02
CA GLU A 99 15.15 0.56 15.22
C GLU A 99 15.27 -0.71 16.08
N SER A 100 15.74 -0.57 17.33
CA SER A 100 15.78 -1.67 18.30
C SER A 100 14.40 -2.20 18.69
N GLN A 101 13.41 -1.32 18.86
CA GLN A 101 12.03 -1.70 19.20
C GLN A 101 11.30 -2.30 17.98
N ASP A 102 11.59 -1.80 16.78
CA ASP A 102 11.08 -2.37 15.52
C ASP A 102 11.62 -3.78 15.27
N ILE A 103 12.91 -4.01 15.56
CA ILE A 103 13.50 -5.35 15.48
C ILE A 103 12.84 -6.29 16.51
N LEU A 104 12.64 -5.83 17.75
CA LEU A 104 11.97 -6.63 18.78
C LEU A 104 10.53 -6.98 18.40
N SER A 105 9.75 -6.01 17.92
CA SER A 105 8.36 -6.26 17.50
C SER A 105 8.30 -7.20 16.30
N THR A 106 9.24 -7.07 15.35
CA THR A 106 9.35 -7.99 14.21
C THR A 106 9.67 -9.41 14.67
N ILE A 107 10.61 -9.58 15.61
CA ILE A 107 10.93 -10.89 16.19
C ILE A 107 9.70 -11.48 16.86
N GLU A 108 8.98 -10.71 17.69
CA GLU A 108 7.78 -11.18 18.38
C GLU A 108 6.71 -11.65 17.39
N ILE A 109 6.44 -10.88 16.34
CA ILE A 109 5.45 -11.22 15.30
C ILE A 109 5.87 -12.46 14.51
N GLU A 110 7.11 -12.51 14.04
CA GLU A 110 7.58 -13.61 13.18
C GLU A 110 7.81 -14.91 13.96
N THR A 111 7.94 -14.86 15.29
CA THR A 111 8.20 -16.04 16.13
C THR A 111 7.01 -16.51 16.97
N GLN A 112 5.89 -15.79 16.96
CA GLN A 112 4.73 -16.08 17.80
C GLN A 112 4.14 -17.49 17.60
N ASP A 113 4.19 -18.00 16.37
CA ASP A 113 3.55 -19.26 15.98
C ASP A 113 4.54 -20.43 15.79
N ILE A 114 5.80 -20.28 16.20
CA ILE A 114 6.84 -21.30 15.95
C ILE A 114 7.05 -22.19 17.19
N PRO A 115 6.63 -23.47 17.17
CA PRO A 115 6.86 -24.41 18.27
C PRO A 115 8.24 -25.09 18.22
N ASP A 116 8.91 -25.10 17.06
CA ASP A 116 10.17 -25.83 16.84
C ASP A 116 11.41 -24.92 16.95
N ALA A 117 12.39 -25.35 17.74
CA ALA A 117 13.60 -24.60 18.03
C ALA A 117 14.50 -24.40 16.79
N ARG A 118 14.55 -25.38 15.87
CA ARG A 118 15.37 -25.24 14.66
C ARG A 118 14.83 -24.14 13.75
N THR A 119 13.52 -24.13 13.57
CA THR A 119 12.84 -23.15 12.73
C THR A 119 12.97 -21.74 13.33
N TYR A 120 12.83 -21.61 14.65
CA TYR A 120 13.03 -20.35 15.38
C TYR A 120 14.45 -19.76 15.17
N LEU A 121 15.50 -20.59 15.24
CA LEU A 121 16.87 -20.11 15.04
C LEU A 121 17.15 -19.68 13.59
N LEU A 122 16.51 -20.35 12.61
CA LEU A 122 16.63 -20.00 11.21
C LEU A 122 15.92 -18.66 10.91
N THR A 123 14.72 -18.43 11.44
CA THR A 123 14.01 -17.16 11.26
C THR A 123 14.76 -16.00 11.90
N LEU A 124 15.31 -16.17 13.11
CA LEU A 124 16.17 -15.15 13.72
C LEU A 124 17.41 -14.81 12.88
N LYS A 125 17.99 -15.80 12.19
CA LYS A 125 19.11 -15.57 11.28
C LYS A 125 18.68 -14.73 10.08
N GLU A 126 17.51 -15.02 9.51
CA GLU A 126 16.95 -14.26 8.39
C GLU A 126 16.62 -12.82 8.79
N ILE A 127 15.97 -12.62 9.94
CA ILE A 127 15.71 -11.29 10.52
C ILE A 127 17.02 -10.52 10.66
N ARG A 128 18.07 -11.15 11.22
CA ARG A 128 19.38 -10.50 11.38
C ARG A 128 19.97 -10.03 10.04
N VAL A 129 19.95 -10.87 9.01
CA VAL A 129 20.47 -10.51 7.68
C VAL A 129 19.66 -9.36 7.09
N LYS A 130 18.33 -9.42 7.20
CA LYS A 130 17.42 -8.39 6.69
C LYS A 130 17.65 -7.04 7.38
N CYS A 131 17.78 -7.02 8.71
CA CYS A 131 18.03 -5.80 9.49
C CYS A 131 19.39 -5.18 9.15
N VAL A 132 20.46 -5.99 9.09
CA VAL A 132 21.79 -5.50 8.70
C VAL A 132 21.76 -4.90 7.29
N MET A 133 21.08 -5.57 6.37
CA MET A 133 20.94 -5.10 5.00
C MET A 133 20.17 -3.77 4.94
N MET A 134 19.06 -3.60 5.67
CA MET A 134 18.32 -2.33 5.74
C MET A 134 19.16 -1.19 6.34
N MET A 135 19.94 -1.46 7.39
CA MET A 135 20.84 -0.46 7.98
C MET A 135 21.91 -0.01 6.97
N ILE A 136 22.49 -0.94 6.21
CA ILE A 136 23.49 -0.63 5.17
C ILE A 136 22.85 0.21 4.06
N TYR A 137 21.65 -0.13 3.60
CA TYR A 137 20.95 0.66 2.59
C TYR A 137 20.59 2.07 3.10
N SER A 138 20.17 2.20 4.35
CA SER A 138 19.90 3.49 4.97
C SER A 138 21.17 4.36 5.03
N LEU A 139 22.30 3.79 5.47
CA LEU A 139 23.61 4.46 5.49
C LEU A 139 24.06 4.89 4.08
N LEU A 140 23.98 3.98 3.10
CA LEU A 140 24.32 4.28 1.71
C LEU A 140 23.41 5.37 1.11
N PHE A 141 22.12 5.33 1.41
CA PHE A 141 21.17 6.35 0.97
C PHE A 141 21.49 7.72 1.57
N THR A 142 21.83 7.79 2.86
CA THR A 142 22.27 9.03 3.49
C THR A 142 23.59 9.55 2.93
N LEU A 143 24.52 8.65 2.57
CA LEU A 143 25.81 9.01 1.99
C LEU A 143 25.67 9.52 0.53
N PHE A 144 24.66 9.06 -0.20
CA PHE A 144 24.43 9.43 -1.60
C PHE A 144 23.60 10.73 -1.75
N ILE A 145 22.90 11.14 -0.69
CA ILE A 145 22.08 12.36 -0.66
C ILE A 145 22.86 13.58 -0.15
N LEU A 146 23.99 13.36 0.52
CA LEU A 146 24.92 14.40 0.95
C LEU A 146 26.00 14.66 -0.11
#